data_AF-A0A3G9G4Z7-F1
#
_entry.id   AF-A0A3G9G4Z7-F1
#
_cell.length_a   1.000
_cell.length_b   1.000
_cell.length_c   1.000
_cell.angle_alpha   90.00
_cell.angle_beta   90.00
_cell.angle_gamma   90.00
#
_symmetry.space_group_name_H-M   'P 1'
#
loop_
_entity.id
_entity.type
_entity.pdbx_description
1 polymer ?
#
loop_
_entity_poly.entity_id
_entity_poly.type
_entity_poly.pdbx_seq_one_letter_code
_entity_poly.pdbx_strand_id
1 'polypeptide(L)'
;MTQTQSPSRPLSAEDRRKRLRAFADRMLIGLDKLDDPETGEDIEKGIRRALMIERLYARVDAAEGRGWRYAVEATPRRDAPRPAVSLGPVDAQTMAHTQAEIAARALALKPQPSMSREQIEEMLQMLGGLMSDEEIDALLTAEDDDSS
;
A
#
# COMPACT_ATOMS: atom_id res chain seq x y z
N MET A 1 -44.20 24.79 -21.22
CA MET A 1 -42.81 25.27 -21.16
C MET A 1 -41.89 24.06 -21.26
N THR A 2 -41.34 23.79 -22.45
CA THR A 2 -40.43 22.66 -22.69
C THR A 2 -39.01 23.10 -22.37
N GLN A 3 -38.47 22.68 -21.22
CA GLN A 3 -37.05 22.80 -20.92
C GLN A 3 -36.27 21.87 -21.85
N THR A 4 -35.65 22.43 -22.87
CA THR A 4 -34.61 21.78 -23.67
C THR A 4 -33.39 21.55 -22.77
N GLN A 5 -33.25 20.33 -22.24
CA GLN A 5 -32.01 19.90 -21.59
C GLN A 5 -30.91 19.88 -22.65
N SER A 6 -29.92 20.76 -22.51
CA SER A 6 -28.71 20.74 -23.34
C SER A 6 -27.98 19.40 -23.16
N PRO A 7 -27.33 18.86 -24.21
CA PRO A 7 -26.59 17.60 -24.09
C PRO A 7 -25.45 17.77 -23.08
N SER A 8 -25.48 17.00 -22.00
CA SER A 8 -24.42 17.05 -20.98
C SER A 8 -23.10 16.60 -21.60
N ARG A 9 -22.09 17.48 -21.60
CA ARG A 9 -20.74 17.13 -22.04
C ARG A 9 -20.27 15.86 -21.30
N PRO A 10 -19.71 14.86 -21.99
CA PRO A 10 -19.23 13.66 -21.33
C PRO A 10 -18.14 14.03 -20.32
N LEU A 11 -18.27 13.50 -19.10
CA LEU A 11 -17.32 13.74 -18.02
C LEU A 11 -15.95 13.18 -18.38
N SER A 12 -14.88 13.90 -18.03
CA SER A 12 -13.52 13.37 -18.12
C SER A 12 -13.36 12.16 -17.19
N ALA A 13 -12.34 11.32 -17.45
CA ALA A 13 -12.09 10.17 -16.59
C ALA A 13 -11.79 10.59 -15.13
N GLU A 14 -11.11 11.72 -14.95
CA GLU A 14 -10.81 12.29 -13.65
C GLU A 14 -12.08 12.81 -12.95
N ASP A 15 -12.94 13.55 -13.65
CA ASP A 15 -14.19 14.05 -13.06
C ASP A 15 -15.13 12.92 -12.67
N ARG A 16 -15.17 11.84 -13.45
CA ARG A 16 -15.93 10.64 -13.09
C ARG A 16 -15.41 10.03 -11.79
N ARG A 17 -14.09 9.90 -11.64
CA ARG A 17 -13.48 9.36 -10.41
C ARG A 17 -13.78 10.23 -9.20
N LYS A 18 -13.59 11.55 -9.30
CA LYS A 18 -13.89 12.51 -8.22
C LYS A 18 -15.35 12.41 -7.79
N ARG A 19 -16.29 12.37 -8.75
CA ARG A 19 -17.73 12.25 -8.45
C ARG A 19 -18.09 10.91 -7.82
N LEU A 20 -17.47 9.82 -8.25
CA LEU A 20 -17.68 8.50 -7.65
C LEU A 20 -17.15 8.42 -6.23
N ARG A 21 -15.95 8.96 -5.96
CA ARG A 21 -15.39 9.03 -4.60
C ARG A 21 -16.28 9.89 -3.69
N ALA A 22 -16.64 11.09 -4.13
CA ALA A 22 -17.56 11.97 -3.38
C ALA A 22 -18.96 11.37 -3.16
N PHE A 23 -19.39 10.44 -4.02
CA PHE A 23 -20.64 9.70 -3.80
C PHE A 23 -20.45 8.60 -2.74
N ALA A 24 -19.35 7.84 -2.80
CA ALA A 24 -19.00 6.85 -1.80
C ALA A 24 -18.82 7.48 -0.41
N ASP A 25 -18.17 8.64 -0.31
CA ASP A 25 -18.01 9.41 0.94
C ASP A 25 -19.38 9.73 1.57
N ARG A 26 -20.33 10.22 0.76
CA ARG A 26 -21.69 10.53 1.22
C ARG A 26 -22.47 9.28 1.64
N MET A 27 -22.27 8.16 0.95
CA MET A 27 -22.86 6.88 1.36
C MET A 27 -22.31 6.41 2.69
N LEU A 28 -20.99 6.54 2.90
CA LEU A 28 -20.33 6.17 4.15
C LEU A 28 -20.83 7.01 5.33
N ILE A 29 -20.89 8.34 5.15
CA ILE A 29 -21.48 9.25 6.14
C ILE A 29 -22.96 8.92 6.40
N GLY A 30 -23.68 8.47 5.38
CA GLY A 30 -25.07 8.04 5.52
C GLY A 30 -25.21 6.72 6.30
N LEU A 31 -24.22 5.83 6.20
CA LEU A 31 -24.19 4.55 6.90
C LEU A 31 -24.02 4.74 8.41
N ASP A 32 -23.17 5.69 8.81
CA ASP A 32 -22.90 6.05 10.22
C ASP A 32 -24.11 6.68 10.93
N LYS A 33 -25.14 7.06 10.17
CA LYS A 33 -26.40 7.63 10.69
C LYS A 33 -27.52 6.60 10.81
N LEU A 34 -27.25 5.34 10.48
CA LEU A 34 -28.24 4.27 10.64
C LEU A 34 -28.27 3.84 12.09
N ASP A 35 -29.46 3.54 12.59
CA ASP A 35 -29.63 2.92 13.89
C ASP A 35 -28.97 1.53 13.91
N ASP A 36 -28.61 1.07 15.11
CA ASP A 36 -28.06 -0.26 15.29
C ASP A 36 -29.04 -1.33 14.74
N PRO A 37 -28.55 -2.33 13.99
CA PRO A 37 -29.43 -3.31 13.37
C PRO A 37 -30.07 -4.22 14.44
N GLU A 38 -31.40 -4.29 14.45
CA GLU A 38 -32.15 -5.11 15.41
C GLU A 38 -32.49 -6.50 14.86
N THR A 39 -32.50 -6.66 13.53
CA THR A 39 -32.88 -7.91 12.87
C THR A 39 -31.79 -8.42 11.93
N GLY A 40 -31.82 -9.72 11.63
CA GLY A 40 -30.93 -10.32 10.63
C GLY A 40 -31.06 -9.65 9.24
N GLU A 41 -32.26 -9.21 8.86
CA GLU A 41 -32.47 -8.51 7.59
C GLU A 41 -31.79 -7.13 7.59
N ASP A 42 -31.78 -6.44 8.73
CA ASP A 42 -31.10 -5.14 8.85
C ASP A 42 -29.58 -5.31 8.79
N ILE A 43 -29.04 -6.37 9.39
CA ILE A 43 -27.63 -6.75 9.27
C ILE A 43 -27.28 -6.99 7.80
N GLU A 44 -28.06 -7.80 7.08
CA GLU A 44 -27.81 -8.07 5.65
C GLU A 44 -27.87 -6.81 4.78
N LYS A 45 -28.83 -5.91 5.04
CA LYS A 45 -28.92 -4.61 4.36
C LYS A 45 -27.70 -3.75 4.65
N GLY A 46 -27.24 -3.71 5.89
CA GLY A 46 -26.02 -3.01 6.32
C GLY A 46 -24.78 -3.53 5.59
N ILE A 47 -24.56 -4.85 5.61
CA ILE A 47 -23.45 -5.50 4.91
C ILE A 47 -23.48 -5.19 3.42
N ARG A 48 -24.65 -5.30 2.78
CA ARG A 48 -24.78 -5.02 1.34
C ARG A 48 -24.40 -3.57 1.02
N ARG A 49 -24.81 -2.61 1.85
CA ARG A 49 -24.43 -1.19 1.67
C ARG A 49 -22.93 -0.99 1.84
N ALA A 50 -22.32 -1.57 2.88
CA ALA A 50 -20.88 -1.52 3.10
C ALA A 50 -20.09 -2.07 1.89
N LEU A 51 -20.47 -3.26 1.40
CA LEU A 51 -19.83 -3.87 0.22
C LEU A 51 -19.98 -3.01 -1.05
N MET A 52 -21.11 -2.31 -1.22
CA MET A 52 -21.27 -1.39 -2.36
C MET A 52 -20.34 -0.19 -2.25
N ILE A 53 -20.15 0.36 -1.05
CA ILE A 53 -19.23 1.48 -0.78
C ILE A 53 -17.79 1.05 -1.07
N GLU A 54 -17.36 -0.11 -0.55
CA GLU A 54 -16.00 -0.63 -0.79
C GLU A 54 -15.73 -0.85 -2.28
N ARG A 55 -16.70 -1.42 -3.02
CA ARG A 55 -16.56 -1.61 -4.47
C ARG A 55 -16.41 -0.30 -5.23
N LEU A 56 -17.04 0.78 -4.77
CA LEU A 56 -16.88 2.10 -5.39
C LEU A 56 -15.46 2.63 -5.17
N TYR A 57 -14.93 2.55 -3.94
CA TYR A 57 -13.54 2.93 -3.66
C TYR A 57 -12.54 2.09 -4.46
N ALA A 58 -12.65 0.76 -4.40
CA ALA A 58 -11.77 -0.14 -5.13
C ALA A 58 -11.75 0.15 -6.64
N ARG A 59 -12.91 0.51 -7.23
CA ARG A 59 -12.99 0.89 -8.64
C ARG A 59 -12.27 2.20 -8.93
N VAL A 60 -12.42 3.19 -8.05
CA VAL A 60 -11.74 4.49 -8.18
C VAL A 60 -10.23 4.31 -8.03
N ASP A 61 -9.78 3.61 -7.00
CA ASP A 61 -8.37 3.36 -6.70
C ASP A 61 -7.70 2.57 -7.83
N ALA A 62 -8.34 1.50 -8.33
CA ALA A 62 -7.82 0.75 -9.45
C ALA A 62 -7.74 1.58 -10.73
N ALA A 63 -8.66 2.53 -10.94
CA ALA A 63 -8.62 3.44 -12.08
C ALA A 63 -7.52 4.51 -11.94
N GLU A 64 -7.21 4.94 -10.72
CA GLU A 64 -6.08 5.84 -10.42
C GLU A 64 -4.73 5.12 -10.60
N GLY A 65 -4.60 3.90 -10.06
CA GLY A 65 -3.42 3.06 -10.22
C GLY A 65 -3.13 2.69 -11.67
N ARG A 66 -4.17 2.42 -12.48
CA ARG A 66 -4.02 2.26 -13.94
C ARG A 66 -3.64 3.58 -14.62
N GLY A 67 -4.22 4.70 -14.22
CA GLY A 67 -3.87 6.02 -14.75
C GLY A 67 -2.38 6.35 -14.56
N TRP A 68 -1.81 6.03 -13.40
CA TRP A 68 -0.38 6.17 -13.15
C TRP A 68 0.45 5.23 -14.04
N ARG A 69 0.07 3.96 -14.17
CA ARG A 69 0.77 3.01 -15.06
C ARG A 69 0.79 3.51 -16.51
N TYR A 70 -0.35 3.93 -17.04
CA TYR A 70 -0.42 4.52 -18.39
C TYR A 70 0.36 5.83 -18.50
N ALA A 71 0.42 6.67 -17.47
CA ALA A 71 1.24 7.89 -17.49
C ALA A 71 2.75 7.56 -17.49
N VAL A 72 3.17 6.54 -16.74
CA VAL A 72 4.56 6.04 -16.74
C VAL A 72 4.91 5.42 -18.10
N GLU A 73 4.02 4.61 -18.68
CA GLU A 73 4.20 3.98 -19.99
C GLU A 73 4.10 4.96 -21.16
N ALA A 74 3.26 6.01 -21.05
CA ALA A 74 3.11 7.07 -22.04
C ALA A 74 4.17 8.17 -21.91
N THR A 75 5.00 8.13 -20.86
CA THR A 75 6.24 8.92 -20.89
C THR A 75 7.09 8.29 -21.99
N PRO A 76 7.37 8.98 -23.12
CA PRO A 76 8.25 8.40 -24.12
C PRO A 76 9.54 8.05 -23.38
N ARG A 77 9.94 6.77 -23.41
CA ARG A 77 11.32 6.41 -23.09
C ARG A 77 12.15 7.36 -23.94
N ARG A 78 12.76 8.33 -23.27
CA ARG A 78 13.63 9.27 -23.94
C ARG A 78 14.82 8.43 -24.33
N ASP A 79 14.78 7.83 -25.51
CA ASP A 79 15.93 7.30 -26.24
C ASP A 79 16.83 8.47 -26.69
N ALA A 80 16.89 9.55 -25.90
CA ALA A 80 18.02 10.43 -25.95
C ALA A 80 19.17 9.65 -25.31
N PRO A 81 20.34 9.57 -25.96
CA PRO A 81 21.53 9.17 -25.23
C PRO A 81 21.59 10.04 -23.98
N ARG A 82 21.70 9.40 -22.81
CA ARG A 82 22.05 10.09 -21.56
C ARG A 82 23.18 11.06 -21.95
N PRO A 83 23.10 12.37 -21.63
CA PRO A 83 24.26 13.22 -21.82
C PRO A 83 25.39 12.49 -21.11
N ALA A 84 26.46 12.18 -21.84
CA ALA A 84 27.64 11.59 -21.25
C ALA A 84 28.08 12.60 -20.19
N VAL A 85 27.73 12.33 -18.93
CA VAL A 85 28.35 13.00 -17.81
C VAL A 85 29.78 12.57 -17.96
N SER A 86 30.62 13.47 -18.46
CA SER A 86 32.05 13.34 -18.34
C SER A 86 32.31 13.43 -16.84
N LEU A 87 32.22 12.27 -16.20
CA LEU A 87 32.91 12.05 -14.94
C LEU A 87 34.37 12.28 -15.33
N GLY A 88 34.90 13.43 -14.94
CA GLY A 88 36.35 13.64 -14.94
C GLY A 88 37.02 12.49 -14.20
N PRO A 89 38.35 12.33 -14.31
CA PRO A 89 39.05 11.25 -13.64
C PRO A 89 38.67 11.25 -12.16
N VAL A 90 37.90 10.24 -11.75
CA VAL A 90 37.56 10.03 -10.36
C VAL A 90 38.86 9.57 -9.71
N ASP A 91 39.41 10.40 -8.84
CA ASP A 91 40.66 10.06 -8.18
C ASP A 91 40.49 8.76 -7.35
N ALA A 92 41.59 8.03 -7.19
CA ALA A 92 41.56 6.76 -6.46
C ALA A 92 41.06 6.91 -5.01
N GLN A 93 41.17 8.12 -4.46
CA GLN A 93 40.69 8.48 -3.13
C GLN A 93 39.16 8.52 -3.06
N THR A 94 38.49 9.10 -4.06
CA THR A 94 37.02 9.15 -4.14
C THR A 94 36.44 7.76 -4.37
N MET A 95 37.10 6.93 -5.18
CA MET A 95 36.72 5.52 -5.38
C MET A 95 36.85 4.73 -4.07
N ALA A 96 37.96 4.89 -3.34
CA ALA A 96 38.18 4.21 -2.07
C ALA A 96 37.17 4.65 -0.99
N HIS A 97 36.83 5.94 -0.93
CA HIS A 97 35.83 6.45 0.01
C HIS A 97 34.43 5.87 -0.29
N THR A 98 34.05 5.83 -1.56
CA THR A 98 32.75 5.27 -1.98
C THR A 98 32.68 3.77 -1.68
N GLN A 99 33.77 3.04 -1.91
CA GLN A 99 33.82 1.60 -1.64
C GLN A 99 33.84 1.30 -0.14
N ALA A 100 34.50 2.13 0.68
CA ALA A 100 34.44 2.04 2.13
C ALA A 100 33.03 2.33 2.67
N GLU A 101 32.32 3.29 2.08
CA GLU A 101 30.95 3.64 2.48
C GLU A 101 29.94 2.54 2.12
N ILE A 102 30.09 1.92 0.95
CA ILE A 102 29.30 0.75 0.52
C ILE A 102 29.61 -0.46 1.42
N ALA A 103 30.89 -0.72 1.72
CA ALA A 103 31.28 -1.81 2.61
C ALA A 103 30.77 -1.58 4.05
N ALA A 104 30.80 -0.34 4.55
CA ALA A 104 30.26 0.02 5.85
C ALA A 104 28.74 -0.18 5.91
N ARG A 105 28.00 0.18 4.86
CA ARG A 105 26.56 -0.10 4.75
C ARG A 105 26.26 -1.60 4.67
N ALA A 106 27.06 -2.36 3.93
CA ALA A 106 26.92 -3.82 3.86
C ALA A 106 27.22 -4.50 5.20
N LEU A 107 28.17 -3.98 5.98
CA LEU A 107 28.46 -4.44 7.35
C LEU A 107 27.37 -4.07 8.36
N ALA A 108 26.71 -2.92 8.18
CA ALA A 108 25.56 -2.51 9.00
C ALA A 108 24.29 -3.32 8.70
N LEU A 109 24.24 -3.98 7.54
CA LEU A 109 23.18 -4.89 7.11
C LEU A 109 23.46 -6.35 7.46
N LYS A 110 24.46 -6.64 8.31
CA LYS A 110 24.62 -7.98 8.85
C LYS A 110 23.30 -8.43 9.48
N PRO A 111 22.79 -9.62 9.15
CA PRO A 111 21.62 -10.16 9.83
C PRO A 111 21.94 -10.17 11.33
N GLN A 112 21.05 -9.56 12.12
CA GLN A 112 21.15 -9.66 13.57
C GLN A 112 21.26 -11.15 13.93
N PRO A 113 22.12 -11.53 14.88
CA PRO A 113 22.12 -12.92 15.35
C PRO A 113 20.68 -13.23 15.75
N SER A 114 20.16 -14.35 15.23
CA SER A 114 18.89 -14.93 15.66
C SER A 114 18.83 -14.83 17.19
N MET A 115 17.92 -14.00 17.72
CA MET A 115 17.82 -13.82 19.17
C MET A 115 17.66 -15.20 19.81
N SER A 116 18.44 -15.47 20.87
CA SER A 116 18.24 -16.72 21.60
C SER A 116 16.83 -16.71 22.22
N ARG A 117 16.25 -17.88 22.42
CA ARG A 117 14.91 -18.04 23.01
C ARG A 117 14.73 -17.22 24.29
N GLU A 118 15.76 -17.16 25.13
CA GLU A 118 15.79 -16.40 26.38
C GLU A 118 15.68 -14.89 26.15
N GLN A 119 16.31 -14.36 25.09
CA GLN A 119 16.25 -12.94 24.73
C GLN A 119 14.89 -12.54 24.15
N ILE A 120 14.23 -13.46 23.43
CA ILE A 120 12.88 -13.25 22.92
C ILE A 120 11.88 -13.21 24.08
N GLU A 121 11.99 -14.13 25.04
CA GLU A 121 11.15 -14.15 26.25
C GLU A 121 11.37 -12.89 27.10
N GLU A 122 12.60 -12.42 27.29
CA GLU A 122 12.90 -11.19 28.04
C GLU A 122 12.34 -9.94 27.35
N MET A 123 12.39 -9.89 26.01
CA MET A 123 11.81 -8.80 25.22
C MET A 123 10.27 -8.81 25.25
N LEU A 124 9.64 -9.99 25.21
CA LEU A 124 8.19 -10.16 25.36
C LEU A 124 7.70 -9.83 26.77
N GLN A 125 8.51 -10.12 27.80
CA GLN A 125 8.26 -9.69 29.18
C GLN A 125 8.35 -8.16 29.33
N MET A 126 9.33 -7.51 28.70
CA MET A 126 9.44 -6.05 28.69
C MET A 126 8.32 -5.36 27.92
N LEU A 127 7.80 -5.98 26.86
CA LEU A 127 6.70 -5.46 26.04
C LEU A 127 5.30 -5.75 26.63
N GLY A 128 5.22 -6.41 27.79
CA GLY A 128 3.99 -6.54 28.55
C GLY A 128 3.07 -7.67 28.10
N GLY A 129 3.63 -8.86 27.80
CA GLY A 129 2.91 -10.14 27.92
C GLY A 129 1.60 -10.27 27.12
N LEU A 130 1.59 -9.85 25.85
CA LEU A 130 0.41 -9.94 24.98
C LEU A 130 0.42 -11.06 23.95
N MET A 131 1.41 -11.96 23.96
CA MET A 131 1.39 -13.13 23.07
C MET A 131 1.14 -14.40 23.88
N SER A 132 0.14 -15.18 23.48
CA SER A 132 -0.13 -16.48 24.06
C SER A 132 0.90 -17.50 23.59
N ASP A 133 1.09 -18.58 24.36
CA ASP A 133 2.04 -19.67 24.02
C ASP A 133 1.78 -20.26 22.61
N GLU A 134 0.53 -20.18 22.13
CA GLU A 134 0.14 -20.63 20.78
C GLU A 134 0.66 -19.72 19.66
N GLU A 135 0.79 -18.42 19.88
CA GLU A 135 1.37 -17.50 18.89
C GLU A 135 2.90 -17.62 18.81
N ILE A 136 3.52 -18.04 19.91
CA ILE A 136 4.96 -18.36 19.96
C ILE A 136 5.24 -19.67 19.20
N ASP A 137 4.40 -20.69 19.37
CA ASP A 137 4.56 -21.99 18.69
C ASP A 137 4.32 -21.88 17.17
N ALA A 138 3.40 -21.01 16.75
CA ALA A 138 3.16 -20.69 15.33
C ALA A 138 4.35 -19.98 14.66
N LEU A 139 5.15 -19.21 15.42
CA LEU A 139 6.33 -18.53 14.90
C LEU A 139 7.54 -19.46 14.77
N LEU A 140 7.64 -20.45 15.66
CA LEU A 140 8.71 -21.45 15.66
C LEU A 140 8.50 -22.55 14.60
N THR A 141 7.25 -22.87 14.25
CA THR A 141 6.91 -23.91 13.26
C THR A 141 7.03 -23.43 11.81
N ALA A 142 7.19 -22.12 11.57
CA ALA A 142 7.32 -21.56 10.23
C ALA A 142 8.71 -21.77 9.58
N GLU A 143 9.69 -22.35 10.29
CA GLU A 143 11.06 -22.54 9.78
C GLU A 143 11.41 -23.98 9.33
N ASP A 144 10.51 -24.96 9.46
CA ASP A 144 10.84 -26.37 9.15
C ASP A 144 10.31 -26.90 7.79
N ASP A 145 9.64 -26.09 6.97
CA ASP A 145 9.05 -26.55 5.70
C ASP A 145 9.79 -26.07 4.43
N ASP A 146 11.13 -25.92 4.52
CA ASP A 146 12.01 -25.83 3.36
C ASP A 146 13.21 -26.77 3.50
N SER A 147 12.95 -28.08 3.41
CA SER A 147 13.96 -29.09 3.09
C SER A 147 13.33 -30.32 2.43
N SER A 148 13.29 -30.27 1.09
CA SER A 148 13.50 -31.37 0.10
C SER A 148 12.93 -32.77 0.37
#